data_AF-A0A8D2PNH8-F1
#
_entry.id   AF-A0A8D2PNH8-F1
#
_cell.length_a   1.000
_cell.length_b   1.000
_cell.length_c   1.000
_cell.angle_alpha   90.00
_cell.angle_beta   90.00
_cell.angle_gamma   90.00
#
_symmetry.space_group_name_H-M   'P 1'
#
loop_
_entity.id
_entity.type
_entity.pdbx_description
1 polymer ?
#
loop_
_entity_poly.entity_id
_entity_poly.type
_entity_poly.pdbx_seq_one_letter_code
_entity_poly.pdbx_strand_id
1 'polypeptide(L)'
;SQCCLSHCCLSHCCLSHCCLSQCCLSQCCLSHCCLSHCCLSQCCLSQCCLSHCCLSHCCLSQCYLSQCYLSHCCLSQCCLSQCCLSHCCLPQCCLSQCCLSQCCLSHCCLSHCCLSHCCLSHCCLSHCCLSQCYLSHCCLSHCCLSHCCLSHCCLSYPCCHSIPDLCCHSIPSWISAVIPSWISAVIPS
;
A
#
# COMPACT_ATOMS: atom_id res chain seq x y z
N SER A 1 13.42 11.95 16.60
CA SER A 1 14.61 12.75 16.23
C SER A 1 14.48 13.14 14.78
N GLN A 2 14.54 14.43 14.47
CA GLN A 2 14.51 14.92 13.09
C GLN A 2 15.81 14.47 12.39
N CYS A 3 15.70 13.64 11.36
CA CYS A 3 16.85 13.19 10.57
C CYS A 3 16.59 13.51 9.10
N CYS A 4 17.43 14.35 8.51
CA CYS A 4 17.41 14.64 7.09
C CYS A 4 18.58 13.88 6.44
N LEU A 5 18.29 12.84 5.67
CA LEU A 5 19.27 12.10 4.89
C LEU A 5 18.94 12.28 3.42
N SER A 6 19.92 12.75 2.65
CA SER A 6 19.84 12.83 1.21
C SER A 6 20.92 11.98 0.57
N HIS A 7 20.63 11.37 -0.58
CA HIS A 7 21.59 10.58 -1.37
C HIS A 7 22.29 9.45 -0.60
N CYS A 8 21.63 8.86 0.38
CA CYS A 8 22.21 7.80 1.19
C CYS A 8 21.97 6.43 0.56
N CYS A 9 23.03 5.63 0.43
CA CYS A 9 22.94 4.23 0.04
C CYS A 9 23.14 3.36 1.29
N LEU A 10 22.07 2.73 1.75
CA LEU A 10 22.07 1.83 2.88
C LEU A 10 21.75 0.42 2.37
N SER A 11 22.72 -0.47 2.45
CA SER A 11 22.57 -1.87 2.09
C SER A 11 22.71 -2.76 3.32
N HIS A 12 21.92 -3.82 3.41
CA HIS A 12 22.03 -4.84 4.48
C HIS A 12 21.90 -4.27 5.90
N CYS A 13 21.09 -3.23 6.08
CA CYS A 13 20.89 -2.63 7.39
C CYS A 13 19.77 -3.34 8.16
N CYS A 14 20.04 -3.70 9.40
CA CYS A 14 19.03 -4.22 10.33
C CYS A 14 18.69 -3.13 11.36
N LEU A 15 17.50 -2.55 11.23
CA LEU A 15 16.98 -1.52 12.12
C LEU A 15 15.81 -2.12 12.91
N SER A 16 16.06 -2.44 14.18
CA SER A 16 15.03 -2.92 15.09
C SER A 16 14.66 -1.84 16.10
N HIS A 17 13.39 -1.69 16.44
CA HIS A 17 12.90 -0.79 17.50
C HIS A 17 13.29 0.69 17.29
N CYS A 18 13.39 1.13 16.04
CA CYS A 18 13.75 2.52 15.73
C CYS A 18 12.52 3.43 15.76
N CYS A 19 12.62 4.55 16.47
CA CYS A 19 11.61 5.61 16.47
C CYS A 19 12.11 6.80 15.65
N LEU A 20 11.68 6.86 14.40
CA LEU A 20 11.99 7.94 13.46
C LEU A 20 10.80 8.90 13.41
N SER A 21 11.01 10.13 13.86
CA SER A 21 9.97 11.16 13.82
C SER A 21 10.46 12.33 13.00
N GLN A 22 9.63 12.83 12.08
CA GLN A 22 9.94 14.00 11.26
C GLN A 22 11.24 13.84 10.47
N CYS A 23 11.46 12.65 9.92
CA CYS A 23 12.64 12.37 9.11
C CYS A 23 12.36 12.65 7.63
N CYS A 24 13.31 13.28 6.95
CA CYS A 24 13.27 13.52 5.51
C CYS A 24 14.32 12.66 4.84
N LEU A 25 13.89 11.68 4.05
CA LEU A 25 14.75 10.84 3.21
C LEU A 25 14.54 11.26 1.77
N SER A 26 15.56 11.81 1.11
CA SER A 26 15.48 12.16 -0.31
C SER A 26 16.54 11.43 -1.13
N GLN A 27 16.12 10.80 -2.22
CA GLN A 27 17.03 10.08 -3.13
C GLN A 27 17.88 9.01 -2.44
N CYS A 28 17.32 8.35 -1.42
CA CYS A 28 18.01 7.30 -0.70
C CYS A 28 17.74 5.93 -1.32
N CYS A 29 18.77 5.09 -1.38
CA CYS A 29 18.69 3.71 -1.83
C CYS A 29 18.83 2.78 -0.62
N LEU A 30 17.75 2.07 -0.28
CA LEU A 30 17.69 1.04 0.74
C LEU A 30 17.62 -0.32 0.05
N SER A 31 18.63 -1.16 0.23
CA SER A 31 18.66 -2.50 -0.36
C SER A 31 18.88 -3.55 0.72
N HIS A 32 18.08 -4.63 0.70
CA HIS A 32 18.20 -5.73 1.66
C HIS A 32 18.13 -5.30 3.12
N CYS A 33 17.33 -4.27 3.43
CA CYS A 33 17.19 -3.76 4.79
C CYS A 33 16.04 -4.47 5.52
N CYS A 34 16.27 -4.80 6.79
CA CYS A 34 15.27 -5.36 7.68
C CYS A 34 14.88 -4.29 8.72
N LEU A 35 13.63 -3.84 8.67
CA LEU A 35 13.05 -2.96 9.68
C LEU A 35 12.04 -3.75 10.51
N SER A 36 12.30 -3.90 11.80
CA SER A 36 11.39 -4.59 12.71
C SER A 36 10.98 -3.69 13.87
N HIS A 37 9.69 -3.65 14.19
CA HIS A 37 9.16 -2.86 15.32
C HIS A 37 9.51 -1.36 15.25
N CYS A 38 9.67 -0.82 14.04
CA CYS A 38 9.99 0.59 13.84
C CYS A 38 8.73 1.47 13.82
N CYS A 39 8.81 2.63 14.45
CA CYS A 39 7.78 3.66 14.42
C CYS A 39 8.29 4.83 13.57
N LEU A 40 7.64 5.07 12.43
CA LEU A 40 7.89 6.23 11.57
C LEU A 40 6.69 7.18 11.68
N SER A 41 6.91 8.37 12.20
CA SER A 41 5.88 9.40 12.30
C SER A 41 6.29 10.66 11.55
N GLN A 42 5.39 11.20 10.72
CA GLN A 42 5.61 12.45 9.99
C GLN A 42 6.87 12.42 9.09
N CYS A 43 7.24 11.25 8.57
CA CYS A 43 8.41 11.11 7.72
C CYS A 43 8.07 11.41 6.26
N CYS A 44 8.98 12.09 5.57
CA CYS A 44 8.90 12.37 4.14
C CYS A 44 9.95 11.54 3.41
N LEU A 45 9.53 10.66 2.51
CA LEU A 45 10.39 9.89 1.62
C LEU A 45 10.13 10.36 0.19
N SER A 46 11.12 10.99 -0.44
CA SER A 46 11.02 11.43 -1.82
C SER A 46 12.08 10.77 -2.68
N GLN A 47 11.67 10.21 -3.83
CA GLN A 47 12.58 9.60 -4.79
C GLN A 47 13.45 8.47 -4.20
N CYS A 48 12.94 7.77 -3.18
CA CYS A 48 13.68 6.69 -2.53
C CYS A 48 13.46 5.37 -3.26
N CYS A 49 14.53 4.57 -3.36
CA CYS A 49 14.50 3.22 -3.91
C CYS A 49 14.63 2.22 -2.75
N LEU A 50 13.59 1.44 -2.49
CA LEU A 50 13.60 0.33 -1.55
C LEU A 50 13.56 -0.98 -2.35
N SER A 51 14.58 -1.82 -2.20
CA SER A 51 14.67 -3.10 -2.89
C SER A 51 14.93 -4.21 -1.90
N HIS A 52 14.15 -5.29 -1.98
CA HIS A 52 14.31 -6.46 -1.10
C HIS A 52 14.27 -6.12 0.39
N CYS A 53 13.48 -5.12 0.79
CA CYS A 53 13.35 -4.72 2.18
C CYS A 53 12.25 -5.51 2.89
N CYS A 54 12.52 -5.91 4.13
CA CYS A 54 11.55 -6.56 5.01
C CYS A 54 11.13 -5.58 6.11
N LEU A 55 9.85 -5.24 6.17
CA LEU A 55 9.25 -4.43 7.23
C LEU A 55 8.30 -5.31 8.03
N SER A 56 8.60 -5.54 9.30
CA SER A 56 7.75 -6.33 10.19
C SER A 56 7.33 -5.51 11.41
N HIS A 57 6.04 -5.54 11.74
CA HIS A 57 5.48 -4.83 12.90
C HIS A 57 5.79 -3.32 12.94
N CYS A 58 5.94 -2.70 11.76
CA CYS A 58 6.21 -1.27 11.67
C CYS A 58 4.91 -0.44 11.76
N CYS A 59 4.99 0.69 12.44
CA CYS A 59 3.92 1.69 12.50
C CYS A 59 4.35 2.93 11.71
N LEU A 60 3.65 3.24 10.63
CA LEU A 60 3.84 4.45 9.83
C LEU A 60 2.63 5.35 10.04
N SER A 61 2.84 6.54 10.60
CA SER A 61 1.78 7.53 10.78
C SER A 61 2.14 8.84 10.09
N GLN A 62 1.20 9.42 9.35
CA GLN A 62 1.35 10.72 8.69
C GLN A 62 2.59 10.80 7.77
N CYS A 63 2.97 9.68 7.16
CA CYS A 63 4.14 9.63 6.30
C CYS A 63 3.78 9.99 4.85
N TYR A 64 4.68 10.71 4.18
CA TYR A 64 4.54 11.11 2.79
C TYR A 64 5.60 10.39 1.96
N LEU A 65 5.17 9.57 1.01
CA LEU A 65 6.04 8.89 0.05
C LEU A 65 5.73 9.44 -1.34
N SER A 66 6.72 10.05 -1.99
CA SER A 66 6.56 10.60 -3.34
C SER A 66 7.63 10.06 -4.27
N GLN A 67 7.22 9.59 -5.44
CA GLN A 67 8.13 9.07 -6.48
C GLN A 67 9.04 7.93 -5.97
N CYS A 68 8.57 7.14 -5.02
CA CYS A 68 9.35 6.04 -4.45
C CYS A 68 9.19 4.76 -5.27
N TYR A 69 10.27 3.97 -5.36
CA TYR A 69 10.28 2.67 -6.01
C TYR A 69 10.51 1.58 -4.96
N LEU A 70 9.49 0.75 -4.70
CA LEU A 70 9.52 -0.34 -3.72
C LEU A 70 9.43 -1.68 -4.44
N SER A 71 10.55 -2.36 -4.64
CA SER A 71 10.58 -3.64 -5.36
C SER A 71 10.89 -4.80 -4.44
N HIS A 72 10.15 -5.90 -4.58
CA HIS A 72 10.34 -7.13 -3.81
C HIS A 72 10.34 -6.90 -2.28
N CYS A 73 9.56 -5.93 -1.81
CA CYS A 73 9.48 -5.64 -0.38
C CYS A 73 8.41 -6.51 0.29
N CYS A 74 8.70 -6.94 1.52
CA CYS A 74 7.77 -7.70 2.35
C CYS A 74 7.35 -6.84 3.52
N LEU A 75 6.06 -6.52 3.63
CA LEU A 75 5.46 -5.82 4.75
C LEU A 75 4.57 -6.81 5.51
N SER A 76 4.90 -7.10 6.76
CA SER A 76 4.11 -8.00 7.61
C SER A 76 3.67 -7.31 8.89
N GLN A 77 2.38 -7.38 9.20
CA GLN A 77 1.79 -6.81 10.42
C GLN A 77 2.08 -5.31 10.61
N CYS A 78 2.21 -4.58 9.49
CA CYS A 78 2.42 -3.14 9.52
C CYS A 78 1.11 -2.37 9.65
N CYS A 79 1.16 -1.25 10.37
CA CYS A 79 0.07 -0.29 10.50
C CYS A 79 0.45 1.00 9.78
N LEU A 80 -0.31 1.40 8.77
CA LEU A 80 -0.16 2.67 8.06
C LEU A 80 -1.41 3.52 8.34
N SER A 81 -1.23 4.69 8.94
CA SER A 81 -2.32 5.62 9.20
C SER A 81 -2.02 7.00 8.62
N GLN A 82 -3.00 7.59 7.95
CA GLN A 82 -2.90 8.95 7.38
C GLN A 82 -1.68 9.13 6.45
N CYS A 83 -1.27 8.07 5.75
CA CYS A 83 -0.12 8.11 4.86
C CYS A 83 -0.53 8.50 3.45
N CYS A 84 0.32 9.27 2.77
CA CYS A 84 0.13 9.70 1.40
C CYS A 84 1.22 9.11 0.51
N LEU A 85 0.84 8.29 -0.46
CA LEU A 85 1.74 7.72 -1.46
C LEU A 85 1.37 8.33 -2.81
N SER A 86 2.29 9.07 -3.44
CA SER A 86 2.08 9.65 -4.76
C SER A 86 3.17 9.19 -5.74
N HIS A 87 2.76 8.83 -6.96
CA HIS A 87 3.68 8.40 -8.02
C HIS A 87 4.62 7.26 -7.62
N CYS A 88 4.17 6.35 -6.75
CA CYS A 88 5.00 5.25 -6.26
C CYS A 88 4.83 3.99 -7.11
N CYS A 89 5.93 3.27 -7.33
CA CYS A 89 5.93 1.99 -8.02
C CYS A 89 6.25 0.87 -7.04
N LEU A 90 5.37 -0.12 -6.93
CA LEU A 90 5.48 -1.24 -6.02
C LEU A 90 5.39 -2.58 -6.77
N PRO A 91 6.43 -3.00 -7.51
CA PRO A 91 6.43 -4.33 -8.13
C PRO A 91 6.80 -5.44 -7.12
N GLN A 92 6.11 -6.56 -7.23
CA GLN A 92 6.37 -7.80 -6.49
C GLN A 92 6.42 -7.62 -4.96
N CYS A 93 5.63 -6.70 -4.42
CA CYS A 93 5.54 -6.50 -2.98
C CYS A 93 4.55 -7.47 -2.34
N CYS A 94 4.90 -7.98 -1.17
CA CYS A 94 4.03 -8.82 -0.35
C CYS A 94 3.59 -8.03 0.89
N LEU A 95 2.29 -7.83 1.06
CA LEU A 95 1.69 -7.22 2.24
C LEU A 95 0.85 -8.28 2.95
N SER A 96 1.18 -8.62 4.19
CA SER A 96 0.43 -9.59 4.98
C SER A 96 0.01 -9.00 6.31
N GLN A 97 -1.27 -9.16 6.66
CA GLN A 97 -1.83 -8.69 7.94
C GLN A 97 -1.61 -7.19 8.19
N CYS A 98 -1.54 -6.38 7.12
CA CYS A 98 -1.35 -4.94 7.24
C CYS A 98 -2.67 -4.19 7.43
N CYS A 99 -2.65 -3.15 8.24
CA CYS A 99 -3.78 -2.24 8.43
C CYS A 99 -3.44 -0.88 7.81
N LEU A 100 -4.21 -0.45 6.82
CA LEU A 100 -4.11 0.88 6.21
C LEU A 100 -5.37 1.67 6.54
N SER A 101 -5.23 2.79 7.23
CA SER A 101 -6.35 3.66 7.58
C SER A 101 -6.11 5.08 7.09
N GLN A 102 -7.14 5.70 6.48
CA GLN A 102 -7.08 7.09 6.02
C GLN A 102 -5.88 7.36 5.07
N CYS A 103 -5.46 6.37 4.29
CA CYS A 103 -4.32 6.51 3.40
C CYS A 103 -4.75 6.97 2.00
N CYS A 104 -3.96 7.83 1.38
CA CYS A 104 -4.18 8.31 0.02
C CYS A 104 -3.09 7.74 -0.90
N LEU A 105 -3.48 7.01 -1.93
CA LEU A 105 -2.59 6.51 -2.97
C LEU A 105 -2.98 7.16 -4.30
N SER A 106 -2.10 7.96 -4.88
CA SER A 106 -2.35 8.62 -6.17
C SER A 106 -1.27 8.30 -7.19
N HIS A 107 -1.68 7.95 -8.41
CA HIS A 107 -0.76 7.62 -9.50
C HIS A 107 0.23 6.49 -9.16
N CYS A 108 -0.19 5.51 -8.35
CA CYS A 108 0.68 4.42 -7.94
C CYS A 108 0.54 3.20 -8.86
N CYS A 109 1.64 2.52 -9.13
CA CYS A 109 1.67 1.30 -9.94
C CYS A 109 2.03 0.10 -9.04
N LEU A 110 1.07 -0.79 -8.79
CA LEU A 110 1.27 -2.05 -8.10
C LEU A 110 1.22 -3.18 -9.14
N SER A 111 2.28 -3.97 -9.23
CA SER A 111 2.34 -5.10 -10.17
C SER A 111 2.81 -6.35 -9.46
N HIS A 112 2.16 -7.49 -9.69
CA HIS A 112 2.50 -8.77 -9.07
C HIS A 112 2.52 -8.73 -7.53
N CYS A 113 1.69 -7.87 -6.92
CA CYS A 113 1.66 -7.76 -5.46
C CYS A 113 0.74 -8.81 -4.83
N CYS A 114 1.13 -9.32 -3.67
CA CYS A 114 0.30 -10.21 -2.86
C CYS A 114 -0.15 -9.45 -1.61
N LEU A 115 -1.45 -9.21 -1.47
CA LEU A 115 -2.06 -8.63 -0.27
C LEU A 115 -2.89 -9.72 0.39
N SER A 116 -2.52 -10.13 1.60
CA SER A 116 -3.24 -11.15 2.36
C SER A 116 -3.62 -10.66 3.75
N HIS A 117 -4.89 -10.86 4.14
CA HIS A 117 -5.41 -10.43 5.45
C HIS A 117 -5.22 -8.93 5.74
N CYS A 118 -5.20 -8.10 4.71
CA CYS A 118 -5.04 -6.65 4.87
C CYS A 118 -6.39 -5.95 5.11
N CYS A 119 -6.41 -4.98 6.02
CA CYS A 119 -7.56 -4.13 6.26
C CYS A 119 -7.28 -2.73 5.73
N LEU A 120 -8.06 -2.26 4.74
CA LEU A 120 -8.02 -0.89 4.25
C LEU A 120 -9.31 -0.20 4.63
N SER A 121 -9.22 0.86 5.43
CA SER A 121 -10.36 1.66 5.86
C SER A 121 -10.16 3.14 5.49
N HIS A 122 -11.20 3.77 4.94
CA HIS A 122 -11.17 5.19 4.56
C HIS A 122 -9.99 5.56 3.63
N CYS A 123 -9.56 4.63 2.77
CA CYS A 123 -8.44 4.87 1.87
C CYS A 123 -8.91 5.39 0.51
N CYS A 124 -8.20 6.34 -0.06
CA CYS A 124 -8.48 6.89 -1.39
C CYS A 124 -7.40 6.40 -2.36
N LEU A 125 -7.78 5.65 -3.40
CA LEU A 125 -6.90 5.26 -4.48
C LEU A 125 -7.36 5.96 -5.76
N SER A 126 -6.51 6.83 -6.32
CA SER A 126 -6.80 7.57 -7.55
C SER A 126 -5.72 7.34 -8.60
N HIS A 127 -6.12 7.05 -9.85
CA HIS A 127 -5.20 6.82 -10.96
C HIS A 127 -4.16 5.71 -10.70
N CYS A 128 -4.51 4.69 -9.90
CA CYS A 128 -3.61 3.59 -9.58
C CYS A 128 -3.75 2.44 -10.58
N CYS A 129 -2.62 1.86 -10.98
CA CYS A 129 -2.58 0.66 -11.82
C CYS A 129 -2.25 -0.55 -10.96
N LEU A 130 -3.16 -1.50 -10.86
CA LEU A 130 -2.97 -2.78 -10.21
C LEU A 130 -2.98 -3.89 -11.28
N SER A 131 -1.85 -4.58 -11.45
CA SER A 131 -1.71 -5.63 -12.46
C SER A 131 -1.20 -6.92 -11.82
N GLN A 132 -1.85 -8.05 -12.11
CA GLN A 132 -1.46 -9.36 -11.60
C GLN A 132 -1.35 -9.43 -10.06
N CYS A 133 -2.15 -8.62 -9.35
CA CYS A 133 -2.15 -8.61 -7.89
C CYS A 133 -3.10 -9.67 -7.33
N TYR A 134 -2.67 -10.35 -6.28
CA TYR A 134 -3.49 -11.28 -5.50
C TYR A 134 -3.96 -10.58 -4.23
N LEU A 135 -5.28 -10.47 -4.03
CA LEU A 135 -5.86 -9.99 -2.79
C LEU A 135 -6.69 -11.11 -2.16
N SER A 136 -6.23 -11.60 -1.00
CA SER A 136 -6.89 -12.67 -0.25
C SER A 136 -7.27 -12.20 1.15
N HIS A 137 -8.51 -12.45 1.57
CA HIS A 137 -9.02 -12.08 2.90
C HIS A 137 -8.82 -10.60 3.25
N CYS A 138 -8.88 -9.71 2.26
CA CYS A 138 -8.75 -8.28 2.48
C CYS A 138 -10.11 -7.66 2.84
N CYS A 139 -10.11 -6.78 3.83
CA CYS A 139 -11.27 -5.97 4.21
C CYS A 139 -11.12 -4.58 3.58
N LEU A 140 -12.09 -4.17 2.76
CA LEU A 140 -12.16 -2.83 2.17
C LEU A 140 -13.41 -2.13 2.73
N SER A 141 -13.22 -1.11 3.57
CA SER A 141 -14.32 -0.30 4.11
C SER A 141 -14.15 1.18 3.80
N HIS A 142 -15.22 1.81 3.28
CA HIS A 142 -15.23 3.25 2.96
C HIS A 142 -14.05 3.71 2.09
N CYS A 143 -13.57 2.85 1.18
CA CYS A 143 -12.49 3.19 0.27
C CYS A 143 -13.04 3.79 -1.02
N CYS A 144 -12.40 4.84 -1.53
CA CYS A 144 -12.71 5.45 -2.82
C CYS A 144 -11.72 4.96 -3.86
N LEU A 145 -12.21 4.43 -4.98
CA LEU A 145 -11.40 3.95 -6.11
C LEU A 145 -11.77 4.76 -7.36
N SER A 146 -10.96 5.76 -7.72
CA SER A 146 -11.20 6.57 -8.91
C SER A 146 -10.12 6.33 -9.97
N HIS A 147 -10.54 6.15 -11.22
CA HIS A 147 -9.64 5.97 -12.37
C HIS A 147 -8.54 4.89 -12.18
N CYS A 148 -8.84 3.85 -11.41
CA CYS A 148 -7.89 2.76 -11.19
C CYS A 148 -8.02 1.68 -12.27
N CYS A 149 -6.89 1.19 -12.77
CA CYS A 149 -6.82 0.11 -13.75
C CYS A 149 -6.49 -1.20 -13.03
N LEU A 150 -7.40 -2.17 -13.08
CA LEU A 150 -7.20 -3.52 -12.51
C LEU A 150 -7.13 -4.54 -13.65
N SER A 151 -5.97 -5.19 -13.81
CA SER A 151 -5.74 -6.17 -14.87
C SER A 151 -5.20 -7.48 -14.29
N HIS A 152 -5.82 -8.61 -14.63
CA HIS A 152 -5.38 -9.95 -14.20
C HIS A 152 -5.22 -10.11 -12.68
N CYS A 153 -5.97 -9.36 -11.87
CA CYS A 153 -5.92 -9.50 -10.41
C CYS A 153 -6.83 -10.65 -9.95
N CYS A 154 -6.40 -11.39 -8.93
CA CYS A 154 -7.20 -12.44 -8.31
C CYS A 154 -7.74 -11.95 -6.96
N LEU A 155 -9.05 -12.03 -6.75
CA LEU A 155 -9.72 -11.71 -5.49
C LEU A 155 -10.24 -13.00 -4.85
N SER A 156 -9.79 -13.32 -3.64
CA SER A 156 -10.35 -14.43 -2.86
C SER A 156 -10.82 -13.95 -1.49
N TYR A 157 -12.12 -14.14 -1.21
CA TYR A 157 -12.77 -13.74 0.05
C TYR A 157 -12.57 -12.27 0.48
N PRO A 158 -12.85 -11.26 -0.37
CA PRO A 158 -12.85 -9.88 0.09
C PRO A 158 -14.08 -9.61 0.98
N CYS A 159 -13.86 -9.07 2.18
CA CYS A 159 -14.92 -8.56 3.03
C CYS A 159 -15.17 -7.09 2.67
N CYS A 160 -16.05 -6.82 1.70
CA CYS A 160 -16.42 -5.47 1.31
C CYS A 160 -17.59 -4.98 2.16
N HIS A 161 -17.37 -3.99 3.03
CA HIS A 161 -18.47 -3.27 3.69
C HIS A 161 -18.47 -1.83 3.18
N SER A 162 -19.55 -1.44 2.48
CA SER A 162 -19.84 -0.08 2.02
C SER A 162 -18.69 0.59 1.22
N ILE A 163 -18.64 0.30 -0.08
CA ILE A 163 -17.87 1.08 -1.07
C ILE A 163 -18.86 2.07 -1.72
N PRO A 164 -18.85 3.36 -1.37
CA PRO A 164 -19.86 4.32 -1.83
C PRO A 164 -19.83 4.57 -3.36
N ASP A 165 -18.67 4.41 -4.01
CA ASP A 165 -18.51 4.74 -5.43
C ASP A 165 -18.79 3.58 -6.40
N LEU A 166 -19.14 2.39 -5.92
CA LEU A 166 -19.62 1.31 -6.81
C LEU A 166 -21.09 1.51 -7.24
N CYS A 167 -21.84 2.38 -6.56
CA CYS A 167 -23.30 2.50 -6.71
C CYS A 167 -23.79 3.61 -7.65
N CYS A 168 -22.93 4.47 -8.22
CA CYS A 168 -23.42 5.61 -9.00
C CYS A 168 -23.15 5.55 -10.51
N HIS A 169 -22.18 4.80 -11.01
CA HIS A 169 -22.07 4.50 -12.44
C HIS A 169 -21.73 3.02 -12.59
N SER A 170 -22.64 2.28 -13.25
CA SER A 170 -22.44 0.97 -13.90
C SER A 170 -21.16 0.25 -13.49
N ILE A 171 -21.26 -0.84 -12.72
CA ILE A 171 -20.16 -1.75 -12.36
C ILE A 171 -19.18 -1.77 -13.54
N PRO A 172 -18.01 -1.11 -13.42
CA PRO A 172 -17.10 -1.02 -14.54
C PRO A 172 -16.75 -2.43 -14.98
N SER A 173 -16.72 -2.71 -16.28
CA SER A 173 -16.52 -4.05 -16.82
C SER A 173 -15.29 -4.78 -16.26
N TRP A 174 -14.29 -4.04 -15.76
CA TRP A 174 -13.12 -4.57 -15.06
C TRP A 174 -13.42 -5.18 -13.67
N ILE A 175 -14.48 -4.76 -12.97
CA ILE A 175 -14.97 -5.39 -11.74
C ILE A 175 -15.73 -6.69 -12.09
N SER A 176 -16.54 -6.67 -13.15
CA SER A 176 -17.35 -7.83 -13.54
C SER A 176 -16.55 -9.06 -13.97
N ALA A 177 -15.32 -8.87 -14.47
CA ALA A 177 -14.42 -9.97 -14.85
C ALA A 177 -13.68 -10.62 -13.68
N VAL A 178 -13.70 -9.99 -12.49
CA VAL A 178 -12.90 -10.40 -11.32
C VAL A 178 -13.78 -10.76 -10.11
N ILE A 179 -15.07 -10.40 -10.14
CA ILE A 179 -16.05 -10.82 -9.14
C ILE A 179 -16.42 -12.31 -9.32
N PRO A 180 -16.26 -13.15 -8.28
CA PRO A 180 -16.95 -14.43 -8.23
C PRO A 180 -18.44 -14.18 -7.91
N SER A 181 -19.33 -14.98 -8.50
CA SER A 181 -20.80 -14.84 -8.59
C SER A 181 -21.63 -14.61 -7.30
N TRP A 182 -20.99 -14.51 -6.13
CA TRP A 182 -21.61 -14.26 -4.83
C TRP A 182 -21.58 -12.78 -4.41
N ILE A 183 -20.72 -11.93 -4.99
CA ILE A 183 -20.73 -10.47 -4.72
C ILE A 183 -21.86 -9.77 -5.48
N SER A 184 -22.32 -10.32 -6.60
CA SER A 184 -23.52 -9.84 -7.32
C SER A 184 -24.81 -9.92 -6.49
N ALA A 185 -24.81 -10.66 -5.37
CA ALA A 185 -25.95 -10.75 -4.45
C ALA A 185 -25.94 -9.69 -3.33
N VAL A 186 -24.86 -8.90 -3.20
CA VAL A 186 -24.69 -7.90 -2.12
C VAL A 186 -24.81 -6.46 -2.63
N ILE A 187 -24.93 -6.26 -3.94
CA ILE A 187 -25.20 -4.95 -4.54
C ILE A 187 -26.72 -4.79 -4.63
N PRO A 188 -27.37 -3.88 -3.86
CA PRO A 188 -28.79 -3.61 -4.05
C PRO A 188 -29.00 -3.00 -5.45
N SER A 189 -30.05 -3.45 -6.11
CA SER A 189 -30.55 -3.00 -7.42
C SER A 189 -30.70 -1.49 -7.53
#